data_AF-A0A372Q6K8-F1
#
_entry.id   AF-A0A372Q6K8-F1
#
_cell.length_a   1.000
_cell.length_b   1.000
_cell.length_c   1.000
_cell.angle_alpha   90.00
_cell.angle_beta   90.00
_cell.angle_gamma   90.00
#
_symmetry.space_group_name_H-M   'P 1'
#
loop_
_entity.id
_entity.type
_entity.pdbx_description
1 polymer ?
#
loop_
_entity_poly.entity_id
_entity_poly.type
_entity_poly.pdbx_seq_one_letter_code
_entity_poly.pdbx_strand_id
1 'polypeptide(L)'
;MIAGCCQILAEINYQSGSLIGIKLKKSVTNQASIGPLAIRSFTKGEQAMFEKLMIQATVSAGFPLRWVENKEVQELFHFLNPALILPGRKTLGGRTLNDKSKVLENKMTMKLKNDSKGK
;
A
#
# COMPACT_ATOMS: atom_id res chain seq x y z
N MET A 1 20.72 -19.50 25.27
CA MET A 1 19.54 -18.82 24.68
C MET A 1 19.85 -18.35 23.26
N ILE A 2 20.14 -19.25 22.31
CA ILE A 2 20.21 -18.93 20.87
C ILE A 2 19.84 -20.20 20.09
N ALA A 3 18.57 -20.60 20.14
CA ALA A 3 18.07 -21.73 19.34
C ALA A 3 16.71 -21.44 18.66
N GLY A 4 16.08 -20.30 18.97
CA GLY A 4 14.77 -19.93 18.43
C GLY A 4 14.80 -19.08 17.15
N CYS A 5 15.89 -18.36 16.86
CA CYS A 5 15.94 -17.47 15.69
C CYS A 5 16.16 -18.20 14.35
N CYS A 6 16.70 -19.43 14.34
CA CYS A 6 16.95 -20.15 13.09
C CYS A 6 15.68 -20.76 12.48
N GLN A 7 14.66 -21.07 13.29
CA GLN A 7 13.45 -21.70 12.78
C GLN A 7 12.57 -20.74 11.95
N ILE A 8 12.52 -19.46 12.35
CA ILE A 8 11.75 -18.43 11.64
C ILE A 8 12.34 -18.14 10.25
N LEU A 9 13.67 -18.22 10.09
CA LEU A 9 14.32 -18.02 8.79
C LEU A 9 14.09 -19.20 7.83
N ALA A 10 13.90 -20.42 8.33
CA ALA A 10 13.59 -21.58 7.51
C ALA A 10 12.12 -21.57 7.01
N GLU A 11 11.18 -21.07 7.82
CA GLU A 11 9.75 -21.01 7.46
C GLU A 11 9.43 -19.94 6.41
N ILE A 12 10.18 -18.82 6.38
CA ILE A 12 10.07 -17.83 5.30
C ILE A 12 10.55 -18.43 3.97
N ASN A 13 11.59 -19.27 4.00
CA ASN A 13 12.20 -19.81 2.79
C ASN A 13 11.40 -20.98 2.18
N TYR A 14 10.64 -21.74 2.99
CA TYR A 14 9.80 -22.84 2.53
C TYR A 14 8.51 -22.39 1.81
N GLN A 15 7.97 -21.21 2.14
CA GLN A 15 6.77 -20.67 1.47
C GLN A 15 7.08 -19.97 0.12
N SER A 16 8.35 -19.83 -0.25
CA SER A 16 8.78 -19.32 -1.57
C SER A 16 8.60 -20.34 -2.71
N GLY A 17 8.17 -21.56 -2.40
CA GLY A 17 8.08 -22.68 -3.33
C GLY A 17 6.75 -22.84 -4.09
N SER A 18 5.92 -21.80 -4.21
CA SER A 18 4.68 -21.87 -5.01
C SER A 18 4.70 -20.91 -6.19
N LEU A 19 4.73 -21.51 -7.38
CA LEU A 19 4.72 -20.92 -8.70
C LEU A 19 3.44 -20.09 -8.94
N ILE A 20 3.43 -18.82 -8.53
CA ILE A 20 2.59 -17.81 -9.17
C ILE A 20 3.41 -17.14 -10.27
N GLY A 21 3.34 -17.71 -11.47
CA GLY A 21 3.80 -17.08 -12.69
C GLY A 21 2.98 -15.81 -12.96
N ILE A 22 3.34 -14.70 -12.31
CA ILE A 22 2.84 -13.39 -12.68
C ILE A 22 3.50 -13.07 -14.04
N LYS A 23 2.75 -13.28 -15.13
CA LYS A 23 3.18 -12.83 -16.45
C LYS A 23 3.11 -11.30 -16.47
N LEU A 24 4.17 -10.64 -15.97
CA LEU A 24 4.38 -9.22 -16.17
C LEU A 24 4.41 -8.97 -17.69
N LYS A 25 3.40 -8.29 -18.22
CA LYS A 25 3.49 -7.74 -19.57
C LYS A 25 4.65 -6.73 -19.55
N LYS A 26 5.75 -7.02 -20.24
CA LYS A 26 6.79 -6.02 -20.51
C LYS A 26 6.15 -4.91 -21.35
N SER A 27 5.80 -3.81 -20.71
CA SER A 27 5.67 -2.53 -21.39
C SER A 27 7.10 -2.08 -21.73
N VAL A 28 7.43 -1.98 -23.01
CA VAL A 28 8.64 -1.28 -23.43
C VAL A 28 8.39 0.20 -23.15
N THR A 29 8.82 0.65 -21.99
CA THR A 29 8.91 2.08 -21.69
C THR A 29 10.29 2.51 -22.14
N ASN A 30 10.38 3.39 -23.15
CA ASN A 30 11.62 4.05 -23.52
C ASN A 30 12.18 4.73 -22.27
N GLN A 31 13.22 4.14 -21.68
CA GLN A 31 13.83 4.64 -20.45
C GLN A 31 14.66 5.87 -20.83
N ALA A 32 14.01 7.03 -20.81
CA ALA A 32 14.72 8.29 -20.71
C ALA A 32 15.69 8.16 -19.55
N SER A 33 16.96 8.55 -19.77
CA SER A 33 18.03 8.53 -18.79
C SER A 33 17.47 8.84 -17.41
N ILE A 34 17.49 7.85 -16.51
CA ILE A 34 17.10 8.06 -15.12
C ILE A 34 18.20 8.95 -14.54
N GLY A 35 18.03 10.27 -14.70
CA GLY A 35 18.76 11.24 -13.90
C GLY A 35 18.63 10.83 -12.43
N PRO A 36 19.66 11.08 -11.61
CA PRO A 36 19.87 10.44 -10.30
C PRO A 36 18.55 10.37 -9.56
N LEU A 37 17.95 9.17 -9.50
CA LEU A 37 16.64 8.81 -8.94
C LEU A 37 15.94 10.04 -8.35
N ALA A 38 15.34 10.90 -9.19
CA ALA A 38 15.10 12.31 -8.84
C ALA A 38 14.49 12.47 -7.44
N ILE A 39 15.35 12.69 -6.44
CA ILE A 39 14.98 12.81 -5.04
C ILE A 39 14.26 14.14 -4.96
N ARG A 40 12.93 14.10 -5.03
CA ARG A 40 12.09 15.27 -4.91
C ARG A 40 10.93 14.97 -4.00
N SER A 41 10.52 15.98 -3.26
CA SER A 41 9.28 15.95 -2.50
C SER A 41 8.08 15.83 -3.45
N PHE A 42 7.02 15.20 -2.96
CA PHE A 42 5.75 15.17 -3.67
C PHE A 42 5.09 16.56 -3.69
N THR A 43 4.45 16.89 -4.80
CA THR A 43 3.42 17.94 -4.82
C THR A 43 2.24 17.54 -3.94
N LYS A 44 1.41 18.50 -3.54
CA LYS A 44 0.22 18.20 -2.71
C LYS A 44 -0.71 17.14 -3.33
N GLY A 45 -0.87 17.15 -4.66
CA GLY A 45 -1.69 16.17 -5.37
C GLY A 45 -1.06 14.77 -5.39
N GLU A 46 0.26 14.69 -5.59
CA GLU A 46 1.00 13.43 -5.55
C GLU A 46 0.99 12.81 -4.15
N GLN A 47 1.13 13.62 -3.10
CA GLN A 47 1.04 13.17 -1.72
C GLN A 47 -0.31 12.51 -1.43
N ALA A 48 -1.41 13.13 -1.88
CA ALA A 48 -2.75 12.56 -1.71
C ALA A 48 -2.93 11.24 -2.49
N MET A 49 -2.34 11.13 -3.69
CA MET A 49 -2.35 9.90 -4.47
C MET A 49 -1.53 8.79 -3.77
N PHE A 50 -0.37 9.14 -3.24
CA PHE A 50 0.48 8.23 -2.47
C PHE A 50 -0.24 7.67 -1.25
N GLU A 51 -0.86 8.52 -0.43
CA GLU A 51 -1.64 8.10 0.75
C GLU A 51 -2.80 7.16 0.37
N LYS A 52 -3.50 7.47 -0.73
CA LYS A 52 -4.57 6.61 -1.25
C LYS A 52 -4.06 5.21 -1.63
N LEU A 53 -2.94 5.14 -2.34
CA LEU A 53 -2.31 3.88 -2.76
C LEU A 53 -1.84 3.07 -1.55
N MET A 54 -1.19 3.72 -0.58
CA MET A 54 -0.75 3.09 0.67
C MET A 54 -1.89 2.39 1.40
N ILE A 55 -3.06 3.03 1.51
CA ILE A 55 -4.23 2.41 2.16
C ILE A 55 -4.76 1.24 1.36
N GLN A 56 -4.84 1.34 0.04
CA GLN A 56 -5.30 0.25 -0.81
C GLN A 56 -4.37 -0.98 -0.67
N ALA A 57 -3.06 -0.75 -0.69
CA ALA A 57 -2.07 -1.80 -0.47
C ALA A 57 -2.20 -2.39 0.94
N THR A 58 -2.33 -1.54 1.97
CA THR A 58 -2.50 -1.97 3.37
C THR A 58 -3.70 -2.89 3.53
N VAL A 59 -4.87 -2.49 3.01
CA VAL A 59 -6.11 -3.28 3.08
C VAL A 59 -5.99 -4.56 2.25
N SER A 60 -5.47 -4.47 1.02
CA SER A 60 -5.35 -5.62 0.11
C SER A 60 -4.38 -6.67 0.61
N ALA A 61 -3.31 -6.27 1.30
CA ALA A 61 -2.32 -7.17 1.87
C ALA A 61 -2.69 -7.64 3.29
N GLY A 62 -3.80 -7.15 3.86
CA GLY A 62 -4.19 -7.48 5.23
C GLY A 62 -3.23 -6.93 6.29
N PHE A 63 -2.49 -5.86 5.99
CA PHE A 63 -1.52 -5.31 6.91
C PHE A 63 -2.20 -4.49 8.03
N PRO A 64 -1.75 -4.62 9.29
CA PRO A 64 -2.24 -3.77 10.37
C PRO A 64 -1.77 -2.34 10.14
N LEU A 65 -2.63 -1.32 10.30
CA LEU A 65 -2.29 0.10 10.06
C LEU A 65 -1.04 0.60 10.82
N ARG A 66 -0.60 -0.10 11.86
CA ARG A 66 0.64 0.17 12.61
C ARG A 66 1.91 -0.09 11.80
N TRP A 67 1.85 -0.78 10.66
CA TRP A 67 3.03 -1.14 9.87
C TRP A 67 3.84 0.09 9.39
N VAL A 68 3.19 1.24 9.19
CA VAL A 68 3.86 2.51 8.83
C VAL A 68 4.69 3.13 9.97
N GLU A 69 4.49 2.67 11.20
CA GLU A 69 5.23 3.10 12.39
C GLU A 69 6.42 2.15 12.72
N ASN A 70 6.58 1.06 11.96
CA ASN A 70 7.71 0.14 12.11
C ASN A 70 9.01 0.77 11.57
N LYS A 71 10.12 0.62 12.30
CA LYS A 71 11.39 1.28 11.97
C LYS A 71 12.03 0.71 10.72
N GLU A 72 12.03 -0.61 10.57
CA GLU A 72 12.61 -1.29 9.41
C GLU A 72 11.87 -0.91 8.12
N VAL A 73 10.55 -0.74 8.19
CA VAL A 73 9.74 -0.18 7.11
C VAL A 73 10.12 1.26 6.81
N GLN A 74 10.25 2.11 7.82
CA GLN A 74 10.63 3.51 7.62
C GLN A 74 12.02 3.65 6.98
N GLU A 75 12.98 2.83 7.39
CA GLU A 75 14.32 2.77 6.82
C GLU A 75 14.28 2.32 5.35
N LEU A 76 13.46 1.30 5.01
CA LEU A 76 13.26 0.88 3.63
C LEU A 76 12.73 2.02 2.75
N PHE A 77 11.70 2.74 3.20
CA PHE A 77 11.14 3.85 2.43
C PHE A 77 12.10 5.04 2.34
N HIS A 78 12.87 5.31 3.38
CA HIS A 78 13.92 6.31 3.37
C HIS A 78 15.03 5.97 2.36
N PHE A 79 15.44 4.70 2.29
CA PHE A 79 16.40 4.23 1.30
C PHE A 79 15.89 4.41 -0.14
N LEU A 80 14.60 4.13 -0.38
CA LEU A 80 13.99 4.27 -1.71
C LEU A 80 13.87 5.75 -2.13
N ASN A 81 13.48 6.63 -1.21
CA ASN A 81 13.42 8.06 -1.43
C ASN A 81 13.51 8.81 -0.09
N PRO A 82 14.64 9.48 0.21
CA PRO A 82 14.80 10.20 1.46
C PRO A 82 13.80 11.34 1.69
N ALA A 83 13.23 11.89 0.61
CA ALA A 83 12.24 12.95 0.67
C ALA A 83 10.80 12.42 0.91
N LEU A 84 10.61 11.10 0.89
CA LEU A 84 9.31 10.47 1.11
C LEU A 84 9.06 10.32 2.61
N ILE A 85 7.95 10.91 3.07
CA ILE A 85 7.50 10.81 4.45
C ILE A 85 6.28 9.90 4.50
N LEU A 86 6.39 8.81 5.26
CA LEU A 86 5.27 7.90 5.45
C LEU A 86 4.16 8.57 6.28
N PRO A 87 2.89 8.41 5.90
CA PRO A 87 1.78 8.90 6.70
C PRO A 87 1.72 8.11 8.01
N GLY A 88 1.50 8.81 9.13
CA GLY A 88 1.27 8.16 10.41
C GLY A 88 -0.03 7.34 10.41
N ARG A 89 -0.14 6.37 11.32
CA ARG A 89 -1.32 5.49 11.43
C ARG A 89 -2.65 6.24 11.52
N LYS A 90 -2.70 7.38 12.22
CA LYS A 90 -3.93 8.19 12.34
C LYS A 90 -4.32 8.86 11.01
N THR A 91 -3.33 9.23 10.20
CA THR A 91 -3.55 9.79 8.86
C THR A 91 -4.03 8.70 7.92
N LEU A 92 -3.35 7.54 7.94
CA LEU A 92 -3.67 6.36 7.13
C LEU A 92 -5.06 5.77 7.49
N GLY A 93 -5.36 5.70 8.79
CA GLY A 93 -6.59 5.18 9.36
C GLY A 93 -7.76 6.16 9.41
N GLY A 94 -7.49 7.45 9.33
CA GLY A 94 -8.46 8.51 9.61
C GLY A 94 -9.23 8.95 8.38
N ARG A 95 -8.94 10.17 7.89
CA ARG A 95 -9.72 10.87 6.86
C ARG A 95 -10.03 9.96 5.66
N THR A 96 -9.04 9.22 5.18
CA THR A 96 -9.20 8.44 3.95
C THR A 96 -10.07 7.20 4.10
N LEU A 97 -10.08 6.54 5.25
CA LEU A 97 -11.03 5.44 5.52
C LEU A 97 -12.44 6.01 5.69
N ASN A 98 -12.59 7.12 6.39
CA ASN A 98 -13.89 7.78 6.58
C ASN A 98 -14.50 8.23 5.25
N ASP A 99 -13.69 8.80 4.35
CA ASP A 99 -14.13 9.23 3.02
C ASP A 99 -14.52 8.03 2.14
N LYS A 100 -13.76 6.93 2.20
CA LYS A 100 -14.09 5.68 1.49
C LYS A 100 -15.36 5.04 2.04
N SER A 101 -15.57 5.05 3.36
CA SER A 101 -16.79 4.54 3.99
C SER A 101 -18.02 5.32 3.54
N LYS A 102 -17.97 6.66 3.52
CA LYS A 102 -19.08 7.49 3.02
C LYS A 102 -19.40 7.23 1.55
N VAL A 103 -18.37 7.08 0.70
CA VAL A 103 -18.57 6.74 -0.71
C VAL A 103 -19.20 5.35 -0.86
N LEU A 104 -18.80 4.38 -0.02
CA LEU A 104 -19.36 3.04 -0.02
C LEU A 104 -20.83 3.05 0.45
N GLU A 105 -21.14 3.74 1.55
CA GLU A 105 -22.50 3.92 2.06
C GLU A 105 -23.43 4.55 1.02
N ASN A 106 -22.97 5.58 0.33
CA ASN A 106 -23.72 6.23 -0.74
C ASN A 106 -23.99 5.28 -1.91
N LYS A 107 -23.00 4.49 -2.33
CA LYS A 107 -23.16 3.47 -3.38
C LYS A 107 -24.14 2.38 -2.97
N MET A 108 -24.06 1.91 -1.73
CA MET A 108 -24.96 0.89 -1.19
C MET A 108 -26.40 1.42 -1.12
N THR A 109 -26.58 2.64 -0.62
CA THR A 109 -27.88 3.31 -0.55
C THR A 109 -28.50 3.51 -1.94
N MET A 110 -27.70 3.89 -2.95
CA MET A 110 -28.18 4.00 -4.33
C MET A 110 -28.61 2.66 -4.90
N LYS A 111 -27.84 1.58 -4.68
CA LYS A 111 -28.21 0.23 -5.12
C LYS A 111 -29.53 -0.21 -4.48
N LEU A 112 -29.67 -0.07 -3.16
CA LEU A 112 -30.89 -0.42 -2.43
C LEU A 112 -32.11 0.37 -2.92
N LYS A 113 -31.97 1.67 -3.21
CA LYS A 113 -33.05 2.49 -3.79
C LYS A 113 -33.46 2.03 -5.19
N ASN A 114 -32.53 1.58 -6.01
CA ASN A 114 -32.83 1.09 -7.35
C ASN A 114 -33.52 -0.29 -7.30
N ASP A 115 -33.07 -1.19 -6.42
CA ASP A 115 -33.70 -2.50 -6.21
C ASP A 115 -35.14 -2.37 -5.69
N SER A 116 -35.39 -1.37 -4.84
CA SER A 116 -36.75 -1.06 -4.33
C SER A 116 -37.71 -0.51 -5.39
N LYS A 117 -37.22 0.00 -6.53
CA LYS A 117 -38.04 0.60 -7.61
C LYS A 117 -38.37 -0.40 -8.73
N GLY A 118 -37.89 -1.64 -8.64
CA GLY A 118 -38.13 -2.70 -9.62
C GLY A 118 -39.32 -3.61 -9.28
N LYS A 119 -40.29 -3.15 -8.48
CA LYS A 119 -41.54 -3.88 -8.16
C LYS A 119 -42.75 -3.14 -8.70
#